data_AF-A0A2E0PUG0-F1
#
_entry.id   AF-A0A2E0PUG0-F1
#
_cell.length_a   1.000
_cell.length_b   1.000
_cell.length_c   1.000
_cell.angle_alpha   90.00
_cell.angle_beta   90.00
_cell.angle_gamma   90.00
#
_symmetry.space_group_name_H-M   'P 1'
#
loop_
_entity.id
_entity.type
_entity.pdbx_description
1 polymer ?
#
loop_
_entity_poly.entity_id
_entity_poly.type
_entity_poly.pdbx_seq_one_letter_code
_entity_poly.pdbx_strand_id
1 'polypeptide(L)'
;MSVPFIQQYRMGKYILGKKISGVKKYPLVLMLEPLFRCNLACAGCGKIDYPKEILDKRLSYDECMNAIDECGAPVVSIAGGEPLIHKEMSQIVNGYIGRKKFVYLCTNALLLKKHIDKYTPSPYLTFSIHLDGNKKRHDASVCLEGVFEKCISVIKLAIGKGFRVTINCTLFQNEPAEEVAEFMDMAMGLGVEAVTISPGYHYERAPKQDVFLKKTESKQLFRDLFKLGIGKNWRFNQSSLYLDFLAGNQTYECTPWGNPTRNVFGWQKPCYLLVGEGYASTFAGLMEETEWDNYGTGKNPKCDNCMVHCGFEATAVNDTVNHPFKALGVFLRGPRTDGEMAPELPILYKDEVIAPKLVAKTTAAKSCSSNKQVA
;
A
#
# COMPACT_ATOMS: atom_id res chain seq x y z
N MET A 1 9.31 -9.49 -15.92
CA MET A 1 8.07 -9.50 -15.11
C MET A 1 8.40 -9.11 -13.68
N SER A 2 7.56 -8.29 -13.06
CA SER A 2 7.74 -7.73 -11.70
C SER A 2 7.36 -8.70 -10.58
N VAL A 3 6.37 -9.57 -10.81
CA VAL A 3 5.91 -10.58 -9.84
C VAL A 3 6.41 -11.96 -10.27
N PRO A 4 6.99 -12.79 -9.38
CA PRO A 4 7.46 -14.12 -9.74
C PRO A 4 6.36 -15.04 -10.25
N PHE A 5 6.71 -15.93 -11.17
CA PHE A 5 5.75 -16.89 -11.75
C PHE A 5 5.03 -17.74 -10.70
N ILE A 6 5.74 -18.20 -9.66
CA ILE A 6 5.13 -18.97 -8.56
C ILE A 6 4.02 -18.17 -7.84
N GLN A 7 4.19 -16.86 -7.69
CA GLN A 7 3.16 -15.99 -7.11
C GLN A 7 2.00 -15.82 -8.08
N GLN A 8 2.26 -15.52 -9.36
CA GLN A 8 1.21 -15.40 -10.38
C GLN A 8 0.34 -16.66 -10.47
N TYR A 9 0.98 -17.84 -10.57
CA TYR A 9 0.28 -19.12 -10.65
C TYR A 9 -0.60 -19.39 -9.42
N ARG A 10 -0.08 -19.16 -8.20
CA ARG A 10 -0.85 -19.41 -6.97
C ARG A 10 -1.96 -18.40 -6.77
N MET A 11 -1.75 -17.15 -7.14
CA MET A 11 -2.80 -16.12 -7.16
C MET A 11 -3.90 -16.50 -8.15
N GLY A 12 -3.54 -16.85 -9.39
CA GLY A 12 -4.49 -17.30 -10.42
C GLY A 12 -5.32 -18.49 -9.95
N LYS A 13 -4.67 -19.54 -9.41
CA LYS A 13 -5.35 -20.71 -8.85
C LYS A 13 -6.30 -20.34 -7.70
N TYR A 14 -5.87 -19.46 -6.79
CA TYR A 14 -6.71 -19.01 -5.67
C TYR A 14 -7.96 -18.27 -6.15
N ILE A 15 -7.79 -17.28 -7.03
CA ILE A 15 -8.88 -16.47 -7.57
C ILE A 15 -9.87 -17.33 -8.35
N LEU A 16 -9.36 -18.22 -9.21
CA LEU A 16 -10.20 -19.11 -10.00
C LEU A 16 -10.99 -20.06 -9.11
N GLY A 17 -10.37 -20.60 -8.05
CA GLY A 17 -11.05 -21.39 -7.03
C GLY A 17 -12.18 -20.62 -6.34
N LYS A 18 -11.95 -19.37 -5.92
CA LYS A 18 -13.00 -18.54 -5.30
C LYS A 18 -14.16 -18.25 -6.25
N LYS A 19 -13.87 -17.95 -7.52
CA LYS A 19 -14.89 -17.74 -8.55
C LYS A 19 -15.72 -19.00 -8.82
N ILE A 20 -15.08 -20.17 -8.94
CA ILE A 20 -15.76 -21.46 -9.13
C ILE A 20 -16.66 -21.78 -7.94
N SER A 21 -16.20 -21.50 -6.72
CA SER A 21 -17.01 -21.68 -5.50
C SER A 21 -18.10 -20.61 -5.31
N GLY A 22 -18.30 -19.68 -6.24
CA GLY A 22 -19.32 -18.63 -6.16
C GLY A 22 -19.09 -17.59 -5.06
N VAL A 23 -17.89 -17.54 -4.47
CA VAL A 23 -17.56 -16.59 -3.40
C VAL A 23 -17.37 -15.21 -4.01
N LYS A 24 -18.28 -14.27 -3.71
CA LYS A 24 -18.25 -12.91 -4.27
C LYS A 24 -17.21 -12.00 -3.60
N LYS A 25 -17.03 -12.12 -2.29
CA LYS A 25 -16.10 -11.31 -1.49
C LYS A 25 -15.02 -12.21 -0.89
N TYR A 26 -13.77 -12.00 -1.30
CA TYR A 26 -12.62 -12.76 -0.80
C TYR A 26 -11.37 -11.87 -0.73
N PRO A 27 -10.47 -12.14 0.23
CA PRO A 27 -9.26 -11.35 0.39
C PRO A 27 -8.14 -11.85 -0.53
N LEU A 28 -7.40 -10.92 -1.13
CA LEU A 28 -6.20 -11.21 -1.90
C LEU A 28 -4.93 -10.95 -1.07
N VAL A 29 -4.99 -9.91 -0.24
CA VAL A 29 -3.89 -9.47 0.61
C VAL A 29 -4.41 -9.32 2.03
N LEU A 30 -3.72 -9.83 3.04
CA LEU A 30 -3.92 -9.41 4.41
C LEU A 30 -3.01 -8.20 4.67
N MET A 31 -3.57 -7.06 5.07
CA MET A 31 -2.81 -5.98 5.68
C MET A 31 -2.68 -6.27 7.18
N LEU A 32 -1.48 -6.58 7.65
CA LEU A 32 -1.20 -6.79 9.06
C LEU A 32 -0.47 -5.58 9.63
N GLU A 33 -1.05 -4.92 10.62
CA GLU A 33 -0.40 -3.85 11.38
C GLU A 33 -0.18 -4.32 12.83
N PRO A 34 0.88 -5.11 13.10
CA PRO A 34 1.07 -5.74 14.42
C PRO A 34 1.42 -4.72 15.51
N LEU A 35 1.78 -3.50 15.11
CA LEU A 35 2.09 -2.39 16.01
C LEU A 35 1.97 -1.06 15.28
N PHE A 36 1.79 0.01 16.06
CA PHE A 36 1.76 1.39 15.54
C PHE A 36 3.00 2.24 15.87
N ARG A 37 3.84 1.83 16.83
CA ARG A 37 5.09 2.56 17.11
C ARG A 37 6.00 2.60 15.89
N CYS A 38 6.52 3.77 15.58
CA CYS A 38 7.49 3.97 14.52
C CYS A 38 8.68 4.76 15.07
N ASN A 39 9.85 4.56 14.46
CA ASN A 39 11.06 5.31 14.72
C ASN A 39 11.19 6.59 13.86
N LEU A 40 10.16 6.89 13.06
CA LEU A 40 10.02 8.09 12.22
C LEU A 40 8.63 8.73 12.44
N ALA A 41 8.55 10.04 12.20
CA ALA A 41 7.31 10.81 12.27
C ALA A 41 6.99 11.47 10.92
N CYS A 42 6.69 10.64 9.92
CA CYS A 42 6.46 11.08 8.54
C CYS A 42 5.24 12.01 8.44
N ALA A 43 5.33 13.04 7.60
CA ALA A 43 4.29 14.07 7.47
C ALA A 43 2.94 13.53 6.95
N GLY A 44 2.97 12.47 6.15
CA GLY A 44 1.78 11.82 5.59
C GLY A 44 1.20 10.67 6.41
N CYS A 45 1.78 10.34 7.58
CA CYS A 45 1.39 9.17 8.36
C CYS A 45 0.48 9.55 9.54
N GLY A 46 -0.73 8.97 9.61
CA GLY A 46 -1.63 9.12 10.75
C GLY A 46 -1.52 8.03 11.82
N LYS A 47 -0.68 7.00 11.61
CA LYS A 47 -0.65 5.80 12.46
C LYS A 47 0.09 5.99 13.79
N ILE A 48 0.96 7.00 13.88
CA ILE A 48 1.64 7.34 15.15
C ILE A 48 0.86 8.36 15.99
N ASP A 49 -0.28 8.85 15.50
CA ASP A 49 -1.15 9.80 16.21
C ASP A 49 -2.11 9.06 17.16
N TYR A 50 -1.51 8.42 18.16
CA TYR A 50 -2.21 7.74 19.25
C TYR A 50 -1.47 7.95 20.58
N PRO A 51 -2.17 7.83 21.72
CA PRO A 51 -1.54 7.82 23.04
C PRO A 51 -0.47 6.73 23.16
N LYS A 52 0.52 6.96 24.03
CA LYS A 52 1.67 6.08 24.22
C LYS A 52 1.24 4.64 24.52
N GLU A 53 0.18 4.46 25.30
CA GLU A 53 -0.37 3.18 25.72
C GLU A 53 -0.82 2.34 24.52
N ILE A 54 -1.38 2.98 23.48
CA ILE A 54 -1.74 2.34 22.22
C ILE A 54 -0.50 2.08 21.36
N LEU A 55 0.41 3.06 21.28
CA LEU A 55 1.66 2.89 20.56
C LEU A 55 2.54 1.80 21.15
N ASP A 56 2.35 1.40 22.41
CA ASP A 56 3.05 0.30 23.07
C ASP A 56 2.39 -1.07 22.83
N LYS A 57 1.15 -1.14 22.32
CA LYS A 57 0.49 -2.41 22.00
C LYS A 57 1.16 -3.15 20.84
N ARG A 58 1.27 -4.46 20.97
CA ARG A 58 1.79 -5.37 19.96
C ARG A 58 0.84 -6.55 19.85
N LEU A 59 0.55 -7.00 18.63
CA LEU A 59 -0.07 -8.31 18.41
C LEU A 59 0.96 -9.39 18.73
N SER A 60 0.60 -10.40 19.50
CA SER A 60 1.48 -11.54 19.74
C SER A 60 1.73 -12.35 18.46
N TYR A 61 2.73 -13.22 18.47
CA TYR A 61 2.91 -14.23 17.42
C TYR A 61 1.61 -14.98 17.13
N ASP A 62 0.94 -15.51 18.16
CA ASP A 62 -0.30 -16.30 18.01
C ASP A 62 -1.44 -15.48 17.41
N GLU A 63 -1.61 -14.22 17.81
CA GLU A 63 -2.60 -13.33 17.20
C GLU A 63 -2.33 -13.10 15.71
N CYS A 64 -1.05 -12.93 15.34
CA CYS A 64 -0.65 -12.78 13.95
C CYS A 64 -0.88 -14.07 13.14
N MET A 65 -0.61 -15.24 13.73
CA MET A 65 -0.84 -16.53 13.08
C MET A 65 -2.34 -16.83 12.92
N ASN A 66 -3.14 -16.55 13.94
CA ASN A 66 -4.59 -16.68 13.88
C ASN A 66 -5.16 -15.76 12.79
N ALA A 67 -4.69 -14.53 12.69
CA ALA A 67 -5.20 -13.58 11.68
C ALA A 67 -4.98 -14.05 10.23
N ILE A 68 -3.81 -14.62 9.90
CA ILE A 68 -3.54 -15.11 8.54
C ILE A 68 -4.30 -16.39 8.22
N ASP A 69 -4.54 -17.23 9.22
CA ASP A 69 -5.26 -18.49 9.08
C ASP A 69 -6.76 -18.22 8.91
N GLU A 70 -7.31 -17.29 9.69
CA GLU A 70 -8.71 -16.86 9.63
C GLU A 70 -9.04 -16.14 8.31
N CYS A 71 -8.19 -15.20 7.88
CA CYS A 71 -8.40 -14.46 6.63
C CYS A 71 -8.15 -15.34 5.38
N GLY A 72 -7.16 -16.23 5.44
CA GLY A 72 -6.86 -17.15 4.34
C GLY A 72 -6.29 -16.48 3.08
N ALA A 73 -5.99 -15.17 3.10
CA ALA A 73 -5.38 -14.46 1.97
C ALA A 73 -4.06 -15.12 1.55
N PRO A 74 -3.77 -15.22 0.23
CA PRO A 74 -2.51 -15.79 -0.27
C PRO A 74 -1.28 -14.87 -0.05
N VAL A 75 -1.50 -13.57 0.05
CA VAL A 75 -0.46 -12.55 0.26
C VAL A 75 -0.68 -11.88 1.62
N VAL A 76 0.39 -11.48 2.29
CA VAL A 76 0.35 -10.65 3.49
C VAL A 76 1.33 -9.49 3.35
N SER A 77 0.81 -8.28 3.52
CA SER A 77 1.60 -7.07 3.65
C SER A 77 1.70 -6.74 5.14
N ILE A 78 2.90 -6.90 5.71
CA ILE A 78 3.14 -6.53 7.10
C ILE A 78 3.56 -5.06 7.10
N ALA A 79 2.63 -4.21 7.53
CA ALA A 79 2.77 -2.75 7.62
C ALA A 79 2.50 -2.29 9.06
N GLY A 80 2.17 -1.01 9.26
CA GLY A 80 1.86 -0.41 10.57
C GLY A 80 2.79 0.76 10.88
N GLY A 81 3.30 0.80 12.12
CA GLY A 81 4.44 1.66 12.47
C GLY A 81 5.72 1.22 11.74
N GLU A 82 6.77 0.88 12.49
CA GLU A 82 7.92 0.18 11.90
C GLU A 82 7.91 -1.29 12.34
N PRO A 83 7.53 -2.24 11.47
CA PRO A 83 7.42 -3.66 11.82
C PRO A 83 8.69 -4.25 12.45
N LEU A 84 9.88 -3.77 12.07
CA LEU A 84 11.14 -4.27 12.62
C LEU A 84 11.37 -3.90 14.10
N ILE A 85 10.51 -3.07 14.70
CA ILE A 85 10.48 -2.85 16.16
C ILE A 85 9.87 -4.08 16.88
N HIS A 86 9.05 -4.89 16.21
CA HIS A 86 8.43 -6.07 16.79
C HIS A 86 9.48 -7.15 17.07
N LYS A 87 9.62 -7.54 18.36
CA LYS A 87 10.65 -8.52 18.78
C LYS A 87 10.50 -9.87 18.09
N GLU A 88 9.25 -10.29 17.84
CA GLU A 88 8.90 -11.58 17.23
C GLU A 88 8.76 -11.50 15.70
N MET A 89 9.11 -10.38 15.04
CA MET A 89 8.86 -10.20 13.59
C MET A 89 9.45 -11.33 12.73
N SER A 90 10.67 -11.77 13.02
CA SER A 90 11.29 -12.87 12.27
C SER A 90 10.53 -14.19 12.45
N GLN A 91 9.96 -14.44 13.64
CA GLN A 91 9.14 -15.62 13.89
C GLN A 91 7.81 -15.54 13.13
N ILE A 92 7.13 -14.39 13.15
CA ILE A 92 5.89 -14.14 12.39
C ILE A 92 6.12 -14.36 10.90
N VAL A 93 7.16 -13.75 10.34
CA VAL A 93 7.52 -13.91 8.91
C VAL A 93 7.80 -15.36 8.57
N ASN A 94 8.58 -16.07 9.39
CA ASN A 94 8.87 -17.50 9.16
C ASN A 94 7.60 -18.37 9.26
N GLY A 95 6.69 -18.05 10.19
CA GLY A 95 5.39 -18.72 10.30
C GLY A 95 4.53 -18.55 9.05
N TYR A 96 4.54 -17.37 8.44
CA TYR A 96 3.82 -17.08 7.20
C TYR A 96 4.46 -17.76 5.99
N ILE A 97 5.78 -17.77 5.89
CA ILE A 97 6.51 -18.51 4.85
C ILE A 97 6.23 -20.02 4.98
N GLY A 98 6.18 -20.57 6.20
CA GLY A 98 5.82 -21.98 6.45
C GLY A 98 4.41 -22.34 5.96
N ARG A 99 3.47 -21.39 6.04
CA ARG A 99 2.11 -21.47 5.46
C ARG A 99 2.08 -21.17 3.95
N LYS A 100 3.24 -20.97 3.34
CA LYS A 100 3.44 -20.59 1.95
C LYS A 100 2.65 -19.33 1.58
N LYS A 101 2.64 -18.32 2.46
CA LYS A 101 2.07 -17.00 2.18
C LYS A 101 3.16 -16.11 1.56
N PHE A 102 2.81 -15.28 0.59
CA PHE A 102 3.75 -14.30 0.05
C PHE A 102 3.81 -13.09 0.98
N VAL A 103 4.91 -12.94 1.69
CA VAL A 103 5.15 -11.89 2.67
C VAL A 103 5.83 -10.70 2.00
N TYR A 104 5.16 -9.55 2.06
CA TYR A 104 5.75 -8.24 1.79
C TYR A 104 5.97 -7.57 3.15
N LEU A 105 7.22 -7.55 3.61
CA LEU A 105 7.57 -6.89 4.87
C LEU A 105 7.93 -5.43 4.58
N CYS A 106 7.02 -4.52 4.91
CA CYS A 106 7.20 -3.09 4.71
C CYS A 106 8.10 -2.50 5.79
N THR A 107 9.06 -1.65 5.42
CA THR A 107 9.96 -1.00 6.37
C THR A 107 10.48 0.33 5.84
N ASN A 108 10.81 1.26 6.75
CA ASN A 108 11.56 2.49 6.45
C ASN A 108 13.07 2.28 6.35
N ALA A 109 13.52 1.02 6.29
CA ALA A 109 14.90 0.56 6.15
C ALA A 109 15.85 0.81 7.34
N LEU A 110 15.56 1.76 8.25
CA LEU A 110 16.50 2.18 9.29
C LEU A 110 16.95 1.04 10.22
N LEU A 111 16.08 0.06 10.46
CA LEU A 111 16.36 -1.09 11.33
C LEU A 111 16.74 -2.36 10.55
N LEU A 112 16.53 -2.38 9.22
CA LEU A 112 16.70 -3.61 8.45
C LEU A 112 18.15 -4.09 8.46
N LYS A 113 19.14 -3.20 8.33
CA LYS A 113 20.56 -3.58 8.39
C LYS A 113 20.93 -4.38 9.66
N LYS A 114 20.33 -4.04 10.81
CA LYS A 114 20.58 -4.71 12.10
C LYS A 114 19.84 -6.05 12.21
N HIS A 115 18.72 -6.20 11.51
CA HIS A 115 17.85 -7.37 11.64
C HIS A 115 17.90 -8.31 10.44
N ILE A 116 18.61 -7.96 9.37
CA ILE A 116 18.59 -8.72 8.11
C ILE A 116 19.03 -10.18 8.28
N ASP A 117 19.99 -10.43 9.17
CA ASP A 117 20.51 -11.79 9.44
C ASP A 117 19.53 -12.66 10.24
N LYS A 118 18.40 -12.11 10.70
CA LYS A 118 17.30 -12.88 11.30
C LYS A 118 16.37 -13.48 10.25
N TYR A 119 16.54 -13.13 8.98
CA TYR A 119 15.73 -13.60 7.86
C TYR A 119 16.58 -14.43 6.91
N THR A 120 15.94 -15.29 6.13
CA THR A 120 16.57 -16.08 5.07
C THR A 120 15.92 -15.74 3.74
N PRO A 121 16.69 -15.55 2.65
CA PRO A 121 16.13 -15.36 1.32
C PRO A 121 15.14 -16.47 0.97
N SER A 122 13.98 -16.07 0.47
CA SER A 122 12.89 -16.98 0.16
C SER A 122 12.08 -16.42 -1.02
N PRO A 123 11.57 -17.26 -1.94
CA PRO A 123 10.63 -16.80 -2.96
C PRO A 123 9.35 -16.22 -2.36
N TYR A 124 9.06 -16.52 -1.09
CA TYR A 124 7.91 -16.03 -0.34
C TYR A 124 8.17 -14.78 0.50
N LEU A 125 9.39 -14.24 0.52
CA LEU A 125 9.72 -13.04 1.28
C LEU A 125 10.26 -11.94 0.37
N THR A 126 9.57 -10.81 0.38
CA THR A 126 10.01 -9.57 -0.25
C THR A 126 10.11 -8.47 0.80
N PHE A 127 11.25 -7.79 0.87
CA PHE A 127 11.34 -6.53 1.62
C PHE A 127 10.79 -5.41 0.75
N SER A 128 9.76 -4.72 1.25
CA SER A 128 9.16 -3.57 0.59
C SER A 128 9.65 -2.29 1.27
N ILE A 129 10.67 -1.66 0.69
CA ILE A 129 11.31 -0.48 1.26
C ILE A 129 10.51 0.77 0.91
N HIS A 130 10.11 1.55 1.90
CA HIS A 130 9.46 2.84 1.67
C HIS A 130 10.48 3.87 1.18
N LEU A 131 10.31 4.38 -0.04
CA LEU A 131 11.21 5.36 -0.65
C LEU A 131 10.38 6.24 -1.60
N ASP A 132 10.19 7.50 -1.21
CA ASP A 132 9.25 8.44 -1.84
C ASP A 132 10.01 9.46 -2.71
N GLY A 133 10.47 9.01 -3.88
CA GLY A 133 11.15 9.87 -4.85
C GLY A 133 12.63 10.11 -4.53
N ASN A 134 13.16 11.23 -5.03
CA ASN A 134 14.58 11.60 -4.87
C ASN A 134 14.94 11.95 -3.42
N LYS A 135 16.24 12.14 -3.16
CA LYS A 135 16.79 12.41 -1.83
C LYS A 135 16.07 13.54 -1.08
N LYS A 136 15.97 14.70 -1.71
CA LYS A 136 15.33 15.88 -1.12
C LYS A 136 13.88 15.59 -0.75
N ARG A 137 13.17 14.90 -1.63
CA ARG A 137 11.76 14.56 -1.45
C ARG A 137 11.54 13.56 -0.32
N HIS A 138 12.26 12.45 -0.35
CA HIS A 138 12.09 11.39 0.62
C HIS A 138 12.46 11.84 2.03
N ASP A 139 13.60 12.53 2.18
CA ASP A 139 14.02 13.05 3.50
C ASP A 139 13.00 14.07 4.06
N ALA A 140 12.40 14.88 3.18
CA ALA A 140 11.32 15.79 3.55
C ALA A 140 10.02 15.06 3.92
N SER A 141 9.65 13.97 3.22
CA SER A 141 8.43 13.21 3.51
C SER A 141 8.50 12.52 4.88
N VAL A 142 9.68 12.05 5.25
CA VAL A 142 9.94 11.39 6.53
C VAL A 142 10.38 12.34 7.65
N CYS A 143 10.52 13.64 7.36
CA CYS A 143 10.99 14.68 8.28
C CYS A 143 12.35 14.36 8.96
N LEU A 144 13.26 13.70 8.23
CA LEU A 144 14.60 13.37 8.71
C LEU A 144 15.60 13.30 7.54
N GLU A 145 16.67 14.09 7.62
CA GLU A 145 17.74 14.08 6.61
C GLU A 145 18.60 12.81 6.66
N GLY A 146 19.06 12.38 5.48
CA GLY A 146 19.94 11.24 5.29
C GLY A 146 19.24 9.88 5.35
N VAL A 147 17.90 9.84 5.37
CA VAL A 147 17.15 8.57 5.33
C VAL A 147 17.25 7.95 3.95
N PHE A 148 17.20 8.75 2.88
CA PHE A 148 17.36 8.28 1.50
C PHE A 148 18.63 7.45 1.32
N GLU A 149 19.79 7.97 1.75
CA GLU A 149 21.07 7.26 1.61
C GLU A 149 21.09 5.94 2.39
N LYS A 150 20.45 5.91 3.56
CA LYS A 150 20.29 4.69 4.35
C LYS A 150 19.44 3.68 3.59
N CYS A 151 18.31 4.09 3.02
CA CYS A 151 17.46 3.25 2.17
C CYS A 151 18.25 2.65 1.01
N ILE A 152 19.00 3.47 0.25
CA ILE A 152 19.85 2.99 -0.86
C ILE A 152 20.88 1.96 -0.37
N SER A 153 21.56 2.23 0.74
CA SER A 153 22.56 1.30 1.31
C SER A 153 21.95 -0.05 1.72
N VAL A 154 20.75 -0.02 2.29
CA VAL A 154 20.01 -1.19 2.76
C VAL A 154 19.46 -2.00 1.60
N ILE A 155 18.94 -1.33 0.55
CA ILE A 155 18.49 -1.98 -0.69
C ILE A 155 19.65 -2.78 -1.30
N LYS A 156 20.82 -2.15 -1.47
CA LYS A 156 22.02 -2.83 -2.00
C LYS A 156 22.45 -4.00 -1.13
N LEU A 157 22.43 -3.85 0.20
CA LEU A 157 22.75 -4.92 1.15
C LEU A 157 21.77 -6.10 1.02
N ALA A 158 20.47 -5.83 0.96
CA ALA A 158 19.45 -6.87 0.89
C ALA A 158 19.51 -7.64 -0.43
N ILE A 159 19.64 -6.93 -1.55
CA ILE A 159 19.86 -7.54 -2.88
C ILE A 159 21.15 -8.37 -2.87
N GLY A 160 22.25 -7.83 -2.34
CA GLY A 160 23.54 -8.54 -2.26
C GLY A 160 23.50 -9.82 -1.39
N LYS A 161 22.56 -9.89 -0.43
CA LYS A 161 22.27 -11.10 0.36
C LYS A 161 21.27 -12.05 -0.31
N GLY A 162 20.83 -11.76 -1.54
CA GLY A 162 19.91 -12.59 -2.32
C GLY A 162 18.43 -12.40 -1.95
N PHE A 163 18.08 -11.39 -1.16
CA PHE A 163 16.68 -11.09 -0.87
C PHE A 163 15.99 -10.41 -2.05
N ARG A 164 14.70 -10.69 -2.18
CA ARG A 164 13.81 -9.96 -3.06
C ARG A 164 13.51 -8.59 -2.43
N VAL A 165 13.66 -7.53 -3.22
CA VAL A 165 13.44 -6.16 -2.76
C VAL A 165 12.55 -5.42 -3.75
N THR A 166 11.50 -4.80 -3.23
CA THR A 166 10.66 -3.84 -3.96
C THR A 166 10.71 -2.49 -3.26
N ILE A 167 10.38 -1.43 -4.00
CA ILE A 167 10.16 -0.11 -3.42
C ILE A 167 8.66 0.15 -3.35
N ASN A 168 8.20 0.72 -2.24
CA ASN A 168 6.88 1.33 -2.13
C ASN A 168 7.05 2.85 -2.16
N CYS A 169 6.41 3.50 -3.13
CA CYS A 169 6.55 4.92 -3.41
C CYS A 169 5.17 5.59 -3.44
N THR A 170 4.98 6.57 -2.56
CA THR A 170 3.76 7.37 -2.50
C THR A 170 3.97 8.70 -3.21
N LEU A 171 3.11 9.00 -4.20
CA LEU A 171 3.15 10.24 -4.96
C LEU A 171 2.18 11.28 -4.38
N PHE A 172 2.65 12.43 -3.93
CA PHE A 172 1.86 13.53 -3.37
C PHE A 172 1.63 14.65 -4.39
N GLN A 173 0.84 15.67 -4.02
CA GLN A 173 0.57 16.82 -4.91
C GLN A 173 1.84 17.53 -5.37
N ASN A 174 1.75 18.07 -6.59
CA ASN A 174 2.78 18.87 -7.25
C ASN A 174 4.12 18.14 -7.45
N GLU A 175 4.08 16.82 -7.57
CA GLU A 175 5.23 16.05 -8.08
C GLU A 175 5.40 16.26 -9.59
N PRO A 176 6.57 16.71 -10.06
CA PRO A 176 6.87 16.71 -11.48
C PRO A 176 7.01 15.26 -11.98
N ALA A 177 6.32 14.92 -13.07
CA ALA A 177 6.41 13.58 -13.67
C ALA A 177 7.84 13.21 -14.06
N GLU A 178 8.65 14.20 -14.45
CA GLU A 178 10.07 14.06 -14.79
C GLU A 178 10.91 13.60 -13.60
N GLU A 179 10.72 14.19 -12.41
CA GLU A 179 11.43 13.76 -11.19
C GLU A 179 11.04 12.33 -10.78
N VAL A 180 9.76 11.97 -10.95
CA VAL A 180 9.30 10.61 -10.70
C VAL A 180 9.88 9.63 -11.73
N ALA A 181 10.01 10.04 -13.00
CA ALA A 181 10.65 9.24 -14.04
C ALA A 181 12.15 9.00 -13.76
N GLU A 182 12.88 10.03 -13.34
CA GLU A 182 14.28 9.90 -12.91
C GLU A 182 14.43 8.95 -11.72
N PHE A 183 13.50 9.05 -10.75
CA PHE A 183 13.45 8.13 -9.63
C PHE A 183 13.20 6.68 -10.07
N MET A 184 12.28 6.45 -11.02
CA MET A 184 12.00 5.13 -11.57
C MET A 184 13.23 4.54 -12.30
N ASP A 185 13.95 5.35 -13.08
CA ASP A 185 15.21 4.96 -13.71
C ASP A 185 16.26 4.57 -12.66
N MET A 186 16.42 5.38 -11.61
CA MET A 186 17.33 5.09 -10.49
C MET A 186 16.95 3.80 -9.77
N ALA A 187 15.66 3.61 -9.46
CA ALA A 187 15.15 2.41 -8.79
C ALA A 187 15.46 1.14 -9.60
N MET A 188 15.22 1.17 -10.92
CA MET A 188 15.57 0.04 -11.79
C MET A 188 17.10 -0.18 -11.82
N GLY A 189 17.90 0.89 -11.83
CA GLY A 189 19.36 0.83 -11.75
C GLY A 189 19.90 0.23 -10.45
N LEU A 190 19.15 0.28 -9.34
CA LEU A 190 19.51 -0.40 -8.08
C LEU A 190 19.33 -1.92 -8.15
N GLY A 191 18.57 -2.42 -9.14
CA GLY A 191 18.27 -3.84 -9.27
C GLY A 191 17.07 -4.32 -8.44
N VAL A 192 16.23 -3.42 -7.92
CA VAL A 192 14.96 -3.82 -7.26
C VAL A 192 14.06 -4.54 -8.25
N GLU A 193 13.26 -5.50 -7.77
CA GLU A 193 12.39 -6.30 -8.63
C GLU A 193 11.32 -5.46 -9.32
N ALA A 194 10.75 -4.50 -8.59
CA ALA A 194 9.71 -3.60 -9.04
C ALA A 194 9.47 -2.46 -8.04
N VAL A 195 8.72 -1.45 -8.49
CA VAL A 195 8.18 -0.37 -7.66
C VAL A 195 6.66 -0.51 -7.56
N THR A 196 6.11 -0.39 -6.36
CA THR A 196 4.68 -0.12 -6.15
C THR A 196 4.51 1.39 -6.09
N ILE A 197 3.77 1.97 -7.03
CA ILE A 197 3.46 3.41 -7.07
C ILE A 197 2.00 3.63 -6.69
N SER A 198 1.73 4.60 -5.82
CA SER A 198 0.37 4.91 -5.41
C SER A 198 0.22 6.41 -5.21
N PRO A 199 -0.90 7.03 -5.61
CA PRO A 199 -1.18 8.38 -5.17
C PRO A 199 -1.32 8.40 -3.64
N GLY A 200 -0.81 9.45 -3.02
CA GLY A 200 -1.07 9.76 -1.63
C GLY A 200 -2.55 10.06 -1.45
N TYR A 201 -3.14 9.49 -0.41
CA TYR A 201 -4.54 9.64 -0.10
C TYR A 201 -4.74 10.17 1.32
N HIS A 202 -5.79 10.98 1.49
CA HIS A 202 -6.14 11.61 2.76
C HIS A 202 -6.27 10.57 3.88
N TYR A 203 -5.38 10.63 4.87
CA TYR A 203 -5.65 10.06 6.19
C TYR A 203 -6.33 11.15 7.03
N GLU A 204 -7.49 10.84 7.62
CA GLU A 204 -8.22 11.76 8.52
C GLU A 204 -7.33 12.28 9.67
N ARG A 205 -6.28 11.52 10.03
CA ARG A 205 -5.33 11.85 11.09
C ARG A 205 -3.96 12.34 10.61
N ALA A 206 -3.75 12.54 9.31
CA ALA A 206 -2.48 13.09 8.83
C ALA A 206 -2.33 14.57 9.26
N PRO A 207 -1.14 14.99 9.74
CA PRO A 207 -0.91 16.36 10.21
C PRO A 207 -0.93 17.42 9.09
N LYS A 208 -0.76 17.03 7.81
CA LYS A 208 -0.99 17.91 6.64
C LYS A 208 -2.13 17.36 5.80
N GLN A 209 -3.13 18.20 5.54
CA GLN A 209 -4.37 17.83 4.83
C GLN A 209 -4.41 18.36 3.38
N ASP A 210 -3.50 19.27 3.06
CA ASP A 210 -3.36 20.11 1.87
C ASP A 210 -2.33 19.58 0.86
N VAL A 211 -1.94 18.30 0.99
CA VAL A 211 -0.86 17.67 0.18
C VAL A 211 -1.35 16.53 -0.72
N PHE A 212 -2.64 16.24 -0.76
CA PHE A 212 -3.21 15.04 -1.39
C PHE A 212 -3.89 15.33 -2.72
N LEU A 213 -3.60 14.50 -3.74
CA LEU A 213 -4.02 14.76 -5.12
C LEU A 213 -5.53 14.62 -5.28
N LYS A 214 -6.15 15.56 -6.01
CA LYS A 214 -7.49 15.32 -6.57
C LYS A 214 -7.42 14.20 -7.60
N LYS A 215 -8.53 13.49 -7.83
CA LYS A 215 -8.56 12.34 -8.73
C LYS A 215 -8.06 12.67 -10.15
N THR A 216 -8.49 13.80 -10.71
CA THR A 216 -8.06 14.26 -12.06
C THR A 216 -6.58 14.62 -12.10
N GLU A 217 -6.07 15.30 -11.07
CA GLU A 217 -4.64 15.65 -10.95
C GLU A 217 -3.78 14.38 -10.85
N SER A 218 -4.22 13.39 -10.06
CA SER A 218 -3.58 12.07 -9.98
C SER A 218 -3.49 11.41 -11.35
N LYS A 219 -4.63 11.35 -12.07
CA LYS A 219 -4.69 10.74 -13.40
C LYS A 219 -3.74 11.41 -14.38
N GLN A 220 -3.67 12.73 -14.36
CA GLN A 220 -2.78 13.48 -15.23
C GLN A 220 -1.30 13.19 -14.90
N LEU A 221 -0.92 13.22 -13.61
CA LEU A 221 0.43 12.86 -13.17
C LEU A 221 0.84 11.46 -13.65
N PHE A 222 -0.01 10.46 -13.46
CA PHE A 222 0.30 9.09 -13.90
C PHE A 222 0.34 8.97 -15.43
N ARG A 223 -0.50 9.68 -16.17
CA ARG A 223 -0.40 9.73 -17.64
C ARG A 223 0.93 10.31 -18.11
N ASP A 224 1.33 11.43 -17.54
CA ASP A 224 2.59 12.10 -17.90
C ASP A 224 3.78 11.21 -17.55
N LEU A 225 3.76 10.58 -16.37
CA LEU A 225 4.76 9.58 -15.97
C LEU A 225 4.83 8.40 -16.94
N PHE A 226 3.69 7.77 -17.27
CA PHE A 226 3.69 6.60 -18.17
C PHE A 226 4.12 6.96 -19.58
N LYS A 227 3.85 8.19 -20.04
CA LYS A 227 4.32 8.70 -21.33
C LYS A 227 5.85 8.81 -21.34
N LEU A 228 6.46 9.28 -20.26
CA LEU A 228 7.93 9.30 -20.09
C LEU A 228 8.53 7.90 -19.97
N GLY A 229 7.75 6.92 -19.51
CA GLY A 229 8.14 5.52 -19.39
C GLY A 229 8.14 4.73 -20.71
N ILE A 230 7.66 5.29 -21.82
CA ILE A 230 7.63 4.58 -23.10
C ILE A 230 9.06 4.23 -23.54
N GLY A 231 9.29 2.94 -23.82
CA GLY A 231 10.61 2.43 -24.19
C GLY A 231 11.58 2.22 -23.01
N LYS A 232 11.15 2.51 -21.77
CA LYS A 232 11.90 2.21 -20.55
C LYS A 232 11.57 0.81 -20.04
N ASN A 233 12.49 0.21 -19.29
CA ASN A 233 12.29 -1.12 -18.67
C ASN A 233 11.77 -1.00 -17.24
N TRP A 234 10.82 -0.08 -17.00
CA TRP A 234 10.24 0.10 -15.67
C TRP A 234 9.35 -1.09 -15.31
N ARG A 235 9.48 -1.54 -14.06
CA ARG A 235 8.74 -2.69 -13.53
C ARG A 235 7.89 -2.25 -12.35
N PHE A 236 6.59 -2.50 -12.45
CA PHE A 236 5.62 -2.16 -11.41
C PHE A 236 5.09 -3.41 -10.72
N ASN A 237 4.98 -3.40 -9.39
CA ASN A 237 4.46 -4.52 -8.61
C ASN A 237 2.91 -4.49 -8.52
N GLN A 238 2.26 -4.15 -9.63
CA GLN A 238 0.83 -3.88 -9.74
C GLN A 238 0.32 -4.43 -11.07
N SER A 239 -0.96 -4.78 -11.13
CA SER A 239 -1.59 -5.27 -12.36
C SER A 239 -1.63 -4.18 -13.44
N SER A 240 -1.54 -4.61 -14.70
CA SER A 240 -1.58 -3.68 -15.85
C SER A 240 -2.87 -2.86 -15.86
N LEU A 241 -4.00 -3.46 -15.49
CA LEU A 241 -5.29 -2.77 -15.39
C LEU A 241 -5.37 -1.78 -14.22
N TYR A 242 -4.64 -1.99 -13.12
CA TYR A 242 -4.54 -0.97 -12.07
C TYR A 242 -3.72 0.23 -12.55
N LEU A 243 -2.61 0.01 -13.27
CA LEU A 243 -1.86 1.10 -13.89
C LEU A 243 -2.70 1.86 -14.93
N ASP A 244 -3.53 1.14 -15.69
CA ASP A 244 -4.47 1.74 -16.64
C ASP A 244 -5.60 2.54 -15.98
N PHE A 245 -6.04 2.10 -14.79
CA PHE A 245 -6.91 2.87 -13.91
C PHE A 245 -6.24 4.15 -13.40
N LEU A 246 -4.98 4.05 -12.97
CA LEU A 246 -4.19 5.24 -12.58
C LEU A 246 -4.05 6.23 -13.73
N ALA A 247 -3.92 5.77 -14.97
CA ALA A 247 -3.90 6.60 -16.18
C ALA A 247 -5.29 7.15 -16.60
N GLY A 248 -6.35 6.83 -15.84
CA GLY A 248 -7.70 7.32 -16.09
C GLY A 248 -8.46 6.61 -17.21
N ASN A 249 -8.01 5.44 -17.68
CA ASN A 249 -8.67 4.70 -18.76
C ASN A 249 -9.69 3.66 -18.25
N GLN A 250 -9.74 3.44 -16.94
CA GLN A 250 -10.69 2.54 -16.30
C GLN A 250 -11.54 3.29 -15.27
N THR A 251 -12.77 2.84 -15.13
CA THR A 251 -13.68 3.27 -14.05
C THR A 251 -13.94 2.06 -13.17
N TYR A 252 -13.45 2.12 -11.93
CA TYR A 252 -13.56 1.04 -10.96
C TYR A 252 -14.24 1.50 -9.69
N GLU A 253 -15.01 0.57 -9.11
CA GLU A 253 -15.39 0.58 -7.71
C GLU A 253 -14.31 -0.11 -6.89
N CYS A 254 -14.07 0.35 -5.65
CA CYS A 254 -13.10 -0.31 -4.79
C CYS A 254 -13.67 -1.63 -4.24
N THR A 255 -12.79 -2.60 -3.99
CA THR A 255 -13.11 -3.84 -3.29
C THR A 255 -12.34 -3.89 -1.97
N PRO A 256 -12.77 -3.14 -0.94
CA PRO A 256 -12.01 -3.00 0.31
C PRO A 256 -11.80 -4.34 1.04
N TRP A 257 -12.74 -5.29 0.91
CA TRP A 257 -12.59 -6.67 1.40
C TRP A 257 -11.49 -7.47 0.69
N GLY A 258 -10.92 -6.96 -0.41
CA GLY A 258 -9.78 -7.56 -1.10
C GLY A 258 -8.46 -7.37 -0.36
N ASN A 259 -8.39 -6.37 0.54
CA ASN A 259 -7.23 -6.10 1.39
C ASN A 259 -7.65 -5.80 2.85
N PRO A 260 -8.28 -6.77 3.55
CA PRO A 260 -8.71 -6.59 4.93
C PRO A 260 -7.53 -6.28 5.85
N THR A 261 -7.78 -5.52 6.91
CA THR A 261 -6.74 -5.07 7.84
C THR A 261 -6.95 -5.63 9.23
N ARG A 262 -5.92 -6.29 9.77
CA ARG A 262 -5.83 -6.68 11.18
C ARG A 262 -4.78 -5.82 11.87
N ASN A 263 -5.18 -5.10 12.92
CA ASN A 263 -4.29 -4.27 13.73
C ASN A 263 -4.56 -4.45 15.22
N VAL A 264 -3.86 -3.72 16.09
CA VAL A 264 -3.96 -3.85 17.57
C VAL A 264 -5.36 -3.60 18.16
N PHE A 265 -6.33 -3.10 17.39
CA PHE A 265 -7.72 -2.94 17.82
C PHE A 265 -8.64 -4.08 17.38
N GLY A 266 -8.27 -4.83 16.34
CA GLY A 266 -9.10 -5.88 15.74
C GLY A 266 -9.03 -5.86 14.21
N TRP A 267 -10.08 -6.38 13.57
CA TRP A 267 -10.28 -6.32 12.13
C TRP A 267 -10.93 -4.98 11.76
N GLN A 268 -10.20 -4.07 11.14
CA GLN A 268 -10.65 -2.69 10.88
C GLN A 268 -11.71 -2.64 9.77
N LYS A 269 -12.83 -1.96 10.04
CA LYS A 269 -13.91 -1.68 9.08
C LYS A 269 -13.68 -0.33 8.39
N PRO A 270 -14.17 -0.14 7.14
CA PRO A 270 -14.19 -1.16 6.09
C PRO A 270 -12.78 -1.42 5.53
N CYS A 271 -11.84 -0.49 5.70
CA CYS A 271 -10.51 -0.53 5.10
C CYS A 271 -9.48 0.19 5.98
N TYR A 272 -8.19 -0.03 5.69
CA TYR A 272 -7.07 0.44 6.52
C TYR A 272 -6.95 1.98 6.66
N LEU A 273 -7.57 2.76 5.77
CA LEU A 273 -7.56 4.23 5.75
C LEU A 273 -8.60 4.86 6.66
N LEU A 274 -9.77 4.23 6.79
CA LEU A 274 -10.92 4.79 7.50
C LEU A 274 -10.95 4.30 8.95
N VAL A 275 -9.97 4.74 9.74
CA VAL A 275 -9.72 4.28 11.13
C VAL A 275 -10.87 4.57 12.12
N GLY A 276 -11.83 5.42 11.75
CA GLY A 276 -12.98 5.81 12.57
C GLY A 276 -14.24 4.95 12.39
N GLU A 277 -14.27 4.02 11.44
CA GLU A 277 -15.49 3.27 11.07
C GLU A 277 -15.69 1.97 11.88
N GLY A 278 -14.82 1.74 12.88
CA GLY A 278 -14.94 0.64 13.83
C GLY A 278 -14.13 -0.61 13.49
N TYR A 279 -14.33 -1.66 14.30
CA TYR A 279 -13.55 -2.89 14.27
C TYR A 279 -14.45 -4.10 14.53
N ALA A 280 -14.17 -5.23 13.89
CA ALA A 280 -14.72 -6.54 14.22
C ALA A 280 -13.71 -7.36 15.02
N SER A 281 -14.20 -8.29 15.84
CA SER A 281 -13.36 -9.22 16.61
C SER A 281 -12.78 -10.35 15.75
N THR A 282 -13.53 -10.76 14.71
CA THR A 282 -13.20 -11.84 13.77
C THR A 282 -13.22 -11.34 12.33
N PHE A 283 -12.50 -12.02 11.46
CA PHE A 283 -12.54 -11.80 10.02
C PHE A 283 -13.93 -12.09 9.47
N ALA A 284 -14.60 -13.14 9.97
CA ALA A 284 -15.98 -13.42 9.58
C ALA A 284 -16.91 -12.24 9.92
N GLY A 285 -16.79 -11.69 11.13
CA GLY A 285 -17.52 -10.49 11.55
C GLY A 285 -17.20 -9.27 10.69
N LEU A 286 -15.93 -9.07 10.29
CA LEU A 286 -15.58 -8.01 9.32
C LEU A 286 -16.35 -8.21 8.01
N MET A 287 -16.43 -9.42 7.49
CA MET A 287 -17.06 -9.72 6.21
C MET A 287 -18.59 -9.60 6.26
N GLU A 288 -19.20 -10.02 7.37
CA GLU A 288 -20.66 -10.11 7.53
C GLU A 288 -21.29 -8.82 8.06
N GLU A 289 -20.66 -8.17 9.03
CA GLU A 289 -21.23 -7.02 9.74
C GLU A 289 -20.91 -5.66 9.09
N THR A 290 -19.98 -5.63 8.14
CA THR A 290 -19.63 -4.38 7.46
C THR A 290 -20.64 -4.09 6.36
N GLU A 291 -21.26 -2.90 6.39
CA GLU A 291 -22.14 -2.41 5.33
C GLU A 291 -21.33 -1.94 4.12
N TRP A 292 -20.76 -2.88 3.38
CA TRP A 292 -19.83 -2.62 2.27
C TRP A 292 -20.38 -1.67 1.20
N ASP A 293 -21.69 -1.67 0.99
CA ASP A 293 -22.35 -0.85 -0.04
C ASP A 293 -22.39 0.64 0.31
N ASN A 294 -22.06 1.01 1.56
CA ASN A 294 -21.93 2.41 2.01
C ASN A 294 -20.55 3.02 1.70
N TYR A 295 -19.64 2.27 1.07
CA TYR A 295 -18.27 2.71 0.80
C TYR A 295 -17.90 2.58 -0.68
N GLY A 296 -16.94 3.39 -1.11
CA GLY A 296 -16.53 3.51 -2.52
C GLY A 296 -16.77 4.91 -3.07
N THR A 297 -16.09 5.21 -4.18
CA THR A 297 -16.23 6.50 -4.87
C THR A 297 -17.69 6.70 -5.29
N GLY A 298 -18.23 7.89 -5.04
CA GLY A 298 -19.63 8.21 -5.34
C GLY A 298 -20.61 7.71 -4.28
N LYS A 299 -20.23 6.76 -3.41
CA LYS A 299 -21.09 6.26 -2.32
C LYS A 299 -20.79 6.89 -0.97
N ASN A 300 -19.51 7.22 -0.74
CA ASN A 300 -19.05 7.82 0.49
C ASN A 300 -18.14 9.01 0.19
N PRO A 301 -18.42 10.22 0.71
CA PRO A 301 -17.64 11.42 0.41
C PRO A 301 -16.17 11.30 0.81
N LYS A 302 -15.86 10.47 1.82
CA LYS A 302 -14.46 10.20 2.20
C LYS A 302 -13.71 9.51 1.07
N CYS A 303 -14.38 8.70 0.25
CA CYS A 303 -13.77 7.81 -0.75
C CYS A 303 -13.57 8.44 -2.14
N ASP A 304 -14.05 9.66 -2.40
CA ASP A 304 -14.18 10.16 -3.79
C ASP A 304 -12.86 10.36 -4.52
N ASN A 305 -11.84 10.84 -3.80
CA ASN A 305 -10.50 11.06 -4.36
C ASN A 305 -9.60 9.82 -4.22
N CYS A 306 -10.16 8.68 -3.81
CA CYS A 306 -9.37 7.48 -3.56
C CYS A 306 -8.98 6.80 -4.87
N MET A 307 -7.68 6.52 -5.01
CA MET A 307 -7.13 5.71 -6.11
C MET A 307 -6.07 4.72 -5.62
N VAL A 308 -5.97 4.51 -4.29
CA VAL A 308 -4.90 3.71 -3.70
C VAL A 308 -5.00 2.22 -4.04
N HIS A 309 -3.85 1.59 -4.21
CA HIS A 309 -3.76 0.19 -4.62
C HIS A 309 -4.50 -0.76 -3.67
N CYS A 310 -4.50 -0.53 -2.35
CA CYS A 310 -5.18 -1.44 -1.42
C CYS A 310 -6.70 -1.56 -1.66
N GLY A 311 -7.33 -0.52 -2.24
CA GLY A 311 -8.76 -0.49 -2.52
C GLY A 311 -9.09 -0.98 -3.93
N PHE A 312 -8.22 -0.71 -4.90
CA PHE A 312 -8.52 -0.88 -6.33
C PHE A 312 -7.70 -1.99 -7.02
N GLU A 313 -6.57 -2.42 -6.47
CA GLU A 313 -5.75 -3.49 -7.04
C GLU A 313 -6.55 -4.81 -7.10
N ALA A 314 -7.31 -5.11 -6.04
CA ALA A 314 -8.16 -6.30 -6.04
C ALA A 314 -9.29 -6.23 -7.09
N THR A 315 -9.85 -5.04 -7.34
CA THR A 315 -10.77 -4.82 -8.46
C THR A 315 -10.09 -5.08 -9.80
N ALA A 316 -8.91 -4.48 -10.03
CA ALA A 316 -8.17 -4.61 -11.28
C ALA A 316 -7.68 -6.05 -11.54
N VAL A 317 -7.29 -6.78 -10.50
CA VAL A 317 -6.93 -8.20 -10.59
C VAL A 317 -8.15 -9.06 -10.96
N ASN A 318 -9.32 -8.78 -10.37
CA ASN A 318 -10.55 -9.46 -10.76
C ASN A 318 -10.96 -9.14 -12.20
N ASP A 319 -10.77 -7.90 -12.63
CA ASP A 319 -11.00 -7.48 -14.01
C ASP A 319 -10.03 -8.18 -14.98
N THR A 320 -8.77 -8.37 -14.57
CA THR A 320 -7.75 -9.10 -15.34
C THR A 320 -8.17 -10.54 -15.61
N VAL A 321 -8.74 -11.22 -14.60
CA VAL A 321 -9.21 -12.60 -14.75
C VAL A 321 -10.49 -12.68 -15.59
N ASN A 322 -11.38 -11.69 -15.48
CA ASN A 322 -12.61 -11.65 -16.26
C ASN A 322 -12.38 -11.24 -17.73
N HIS A 323 -11.37 -10.41 -17.98
CA HIS A 323 -11.09 -9.83 -19.30
C HIS A 323 -9.60 -9.99 -19.67
N PRO A 324 -9.11 -11.22 -19.86
CA PRO A 324 -7.68 -11.50 -20.05
C PRO A 324 -7.08 -10.85 -21.31
N PHE A 325 -7.84 -10.75 -22.42
CA PHE A 325 -7.37 -10.09 -23.64
C PHE A 325 -7.21 -8.58 -23.47
N LYS A 326 -8.09 -7.93 -22.69
CA LYS A 326 -7.98 -6.52 -22.32
C LYS A 326 -6.70 -6.29 -21.50
N ALA A 327 -6.50 -7.09 -20.45
CA ALA A 327 -5.31 -7.00 -19.60
C ALA A 327 -4.01 -7.26 -20.36
N LEU A 328 -4.01 -8.24 -21.29
CA LEU A 328 -2.88 -8.52 -22.17
C LEU A 328 -2.58 -7.34 -23.11
N GLY A 329 -3.61 -6.72 -23.67
CA GLY A 329 -3.45 -5.53 -24.51
C GLY A 329 -2.75 -4.39 -23.78
N VAL A 330 -3.16 -4.10 -22.54
CA VAL A 330 -2.51 -3.09 -21.68
C VAL A 330 -1.12 -3.52 -21.24
N PHE A 331 -0.92 -4.80 -20.91
CA PHE A 331 0.41 -5.31 -20.52
C PHE A 331 1.45 -5.13 -21.64
N LEU A 332 1.05 -5.37 -22.90
CA LEU A 332 1.95 -5.26 -24.05
C LEU A 332 2.21 -3.82 -24.50
N ARG A 333 1.19 -2.95 -24.42
CA ARG A 333 1.28 -1.57 -24.93
C ARG A 333 1.55 -0.52 -23.85
N GLY A 334 1.39 -0.88 -22.59
CA GLY A 334 1.27 0.06 -21.48
C GLY A 334 -0.12 0.71 -21.41
N PRO A 335 -0.38 1.49 -20.34
CA PRO A 335 -1.56 2.34 -20.23
C PRO A 335 -1.65 3.35 -21.38
N ARG A 336 -2.86 3.67 -21.83
CA ARG A 336 -3.07 4.77 -22.79
C ARG A 336 -2.86 6.12 -22.08
N THR A 337 -2.07 7.02 -22.67
CA THR A 337 -1.70 8.31 -22.06
C THR A 337 -2.33 9.53 -22.72
N ASP A 338 -3.08 9.35 -23.80
CA ASP A 338 -3.75 10.41 -24.56
C ASP A 338 -5.26 10.13 -24.74
N GLY A 339 -5.97 11.09 -25.33
CA GLY A 339 -7.42 11.02 -25.56
C GLY A 339 -8.27 11.14 -24.29
N GLU A 340 -9.58 10.96 -24.46
CA GLU A 340 -10.58 11.10 -23.39
C GLU A 340 -10.43 10.02 -22.31
N MET A 341 -10.53 10.43 -21.04
CA MET A 341 -10.54 9.53 -19.89
C MET A 341 -11.90 8.84 -19.74
N ALA A 342 -11.92 7.70 -19.06
CA ALA A 342 -13.15 7.00 -18.73
C ALA A 342 -14.03 7.86 -17.80
N PRO A 343 -15.37 7.79 -17.94
CA PRO A 343 -16.30 8.60 -17.14
C PRO A 343 -16.20 8.26 -15.66
N GLU A 344 -16.36 9.26 -14.80
CA GLU A 344 -16.40 9.05 -13.35
C GLU A 344 -17.69 8.36 -12.90
N LEU A 345 -17.63 7.68 -11.75
CA LEU A 345 -18.81 7.10 -11.12
C LEU A 345 -19.76 8.22 -10.67
N PRO A 346 -21.09 8.01 -10.73
CA PRO A 346 -22.05 9.00 -10.25
C PRO A 346 -21.95 9.18 -8.74
N ILE A 347 -22.21 10.41 -8.28
CA ILE A 347 -22.36 10.72 -6.85
C ILE A 347 -23.77 10.33 -6.42
N LEU A 348 -23.85 9.44 -5.41
CA LEU A 348 -25.08 8.85 -4.88
C LEU A 348 -25.40 9.31 -3.47
N TYR A 349 -24.44 9.89 -2.74
CA TYR A 349 -24.67 10.46 -1.42
C TYR A 349 -25.31 11.85 -1.53
N LYS A 350 -26.11 12.23 -0.52
CA LYS A 350 -26.86 13.49 -0.49
C LYS A 350 -26.17 14.60 0.29
N ASP A 351 -25.25 14.26 1.18
CA ASP A 351 -24.60 15.21 2.08
C ASP A 351 -23.40 15.91 1.42
N GLU A 352 -23.16 17.17 1.77
CA GLU A 352 -21.93 17.86 1.39
C GLU A 352 -20.70 17.19 2.04
N VAL A 353 -19.54 17.33 1.39
CA VAL A 353 -18.25 16.86 1.90
C VAL A 353 -17.99 17.50 3.27
N ILE A 354 -18.27 16.76 4.35
CA ILE A 354 -17.98 17.22 5.71
C ILE A 354 -16.46 17.27 5.85
N ALA A 355 -15.90 18.48 5.90
CA ALA A 355 -14.49 18.69 6.21
C ALA A 355 -14.16 17.95 7.54
N PRO A 356 -13.10 17.13 7.59
CA PRO A 356 -12.80 16.34 8.78
C PRO A 356 -12.64 17.25 10.01
N LYS A 357 -13.44 16.99 11.06
CA LYS A 357 -13.29 17.65 12.35
C LYS A 357 -12.07 17.07 13.05
N LEU A 358 -11.03 17.88 13.25
CA LEU A 358 -9.88 17.56 14.08
C LEU A 358 -10.35 17.15 15.49
N VAL A 359 -9.96 15.95 15.94
CA VAL A 359 -10.34 15.39 17.26
C VAL A 359 -9.64 16.10 18.42
N ALA A 360 -8.67 16.97 18.13
CA ALA A 360 -8.10 17.92 19.08
C ALA A 360 -7.70 19.20 18.35
N LYS A 361 -7.80 20.36 19.00
CA LYS A 361 -7.02 21.54 18.61
C LYS A 361 -5.55 21.21 18.88
N THR A 362 -4.93 20.51 17.96
CA THR A 362 -3.48 20.36 17.94
C THR A 362 -2.94 21.77 17.80
N THR A 363 -2.21 22.25 18.81
CA THR A 363 -1.24 23.32 18.59
C THR A 363 -0.48 22.92 17.34
N ALA A 364 -0.57 23.74 16.29
CA ALA A 364 -0.02 23.46 14.98
C ALA A 364 1.26 22.66 15.15
N ALA A 365 1.25 21.40 14.71
CA ALA A 365 2.44 20.57 14.76
C ALA A 365 3.53 21.42 14.10
N LYS A 366 4.49 21.88 14.91
CA LYS A 366 5.54 22.80 14.47
C LYS A 366 6.04 22.27 13.14
N SER A 367 5.85 23.08 12.10
CA SER A 367 6.38 22.87 10.76
C SER A 367 7.66 22.05 10.82
N CYS A 368 7.63 20.81 10.29
CA CYS A 368 8.73 19.83 10.18
C CYS A 368 10.03 20.38 10.80
N SER A 369 10.09 20.45 12.14
CA SER A 369 11.19 21.12 12.83
C SER A 369 12.33 20.12 12.82
N SER A 370 13.34 20.39 12.01
CA SER A 370 14.62 19.68 11.85
C SER A 370 14.92 18.64 12.93
N ASN A 371 15.18 17.41 12.47
CA ASN A 371 15.77 16.29 13.23
C ASN A 371 14.96 15.76 14.42
N LYS A 372 13.86 15.04 14.17
CA LYS A 372 13.25 14.17 15.20
C LYS A 372 13.22 12.72 14.77
N GLN A 373 14.23 11.98 15.23
CA GLN A 373 14.11 10.53 15.41
C GLN A 373 13.22 10.32 16.65
N VAL A 374 12.11 9.59 16.49
CA VAL A 374 11.23 9.24 17.62
C VAL A 374 11.71 7.87 18.12
N ALA A 375 12.01 7.76 19.41
CA ALA A 375 12.65 6.57 19.98
C ALA A 375 11.74 5.34 20.02
#